data_AF-U4VH29-F1
#
_entry.id   AF-U4VH29-F1
#
_cell.length_a   1.000
_cell.length_b   1.000
_cell.length_c   1.000
_cell.angle_alpha   90.00
_cell.angle_beta   90.00
_cell.angle_gamma   90.00
#
_symmetry.space_group_name_H-M   'P 1'
#
loop_
_entity.id
_entity.type
_entity.pdbx_description
1 polymer ?
#
loop_
_entity_poly.entity_id
_entity_poly.type
_entity_poly.pdbx_seq_one_letter_code
_entity_poly.pdbx_strand_id
1 'polypeptide(L)'
;MLALIFVLAVAARSGFGAEKLLLAGVGLGAMVSSILTAIIATGSPQALVLLGWLSGTGTQSAPMQLWMAGFALVVGFTILLALSRWLDILPLGSVTMRSLGLSLILPRLVIVLIAALLTAIASMMVGPLSFVGLIAPHLTRNFGLHTPKRFLTSSMLIGVVMMVSADWLARIVTFPYNLPLGLFASLLGGTCFLVLLSRRTSL
;
A
#
# COMPACT_ATOMS: atom_id res chain seq x y z
N MET A 1 2.10 -13.92 3.29
CA MET A 1 1.68 -14.18 4.68
C MET A 1 2.84 -14.49 5.62
N LEU A 2 3.79 -15.36 5.27
CA LEU A 2 4.98 -15.64 6.11
C LEU A 2 5.74 -14.36 6.53
N ALA A 3 5.96 -13.44 5.59
CA ALA A 3 6.59 -12.14 5.88
C ALA A 3 5.82 -11.32 6.95
N LEU A 4 4.50 -11.28 6.86
CA LEU A 4 3.66 -10.60 7.85
C LEU A 4 3.74 -11.28 9.22
N ILE A 5 3.67 -12.61 9.27
CA ILE A 5 3.79 -13.37 10.52
C ILE A 5 5.14 -13.07 11.17
N PHE A 6 6.22 -13.03 10.39
CA PHE A 6 7.55 -12.68 10.88
C PHE A 6 7.58 -11.25 11.46
N VAL A 7 7.07 -10.25 10.72
CA VAL A 7 7.02 -8.85 11.18
C VAL A 7 6.17 -8.72 12.44
N LEU A 8 5.02 -9.39 12.51
CA LEU A 8 4.16 -9.40 13.68
C LEU A 8 4.83 -10.08 14.88
N ALA A 9 5.55 -11.19 14.68
CA ALA A 9 6.27 -11.88 15.74
C ALA A 9 7.39 -11.00 16.34
N VAL A 10 8.13 -10.29 15.48
CA VAL A 10 9.16 -9.33 15.91
C VAL A 10 8.53 -8.14 16.66
N ALA A 11 7.40 -7.61 16.16
CA ALA A 11 6.70 -6.50 16.80
C ALA A 11 6.01 -6.90 18.12
N ALA A 12 5.51 -8.14 18.22
CA ALA A 12 4.85 -8.67 19.41
C ALA A 12 5.80 -8.78 20.59
N ARG A 13 7.06 -9.18 20.36
CA ARG A 13 8.10 -9.30 21.40
C ARG A 13 8.47 -7.98 22.06
N SER A 14 8.09 -6.84 21.47
CA SER A 14 8.61 -5.53 21.85
C SER A 14 7.52 -4.47 22.07
N GLY A 15 6.23 -4.88 22.16
CA GLY A 15 5.13 -4.03 22.60
C GLY A 15 4.22 -3.45 21.50
N PHE A 16 4.15 -4.05 20.30
CA PHE A 16 3.24 -3.65 19.20
C PHE A 16 3.25 -2.15 18.85
N GLY A 17 4.38 -1.45 19.02
CA GLY A 17 4.56 -0.05 18.62
C GLY A 17 4.56 0.13 17.09
N ALA A 18 4.03 1.25 16.60
CA ALA A 18 3.93 1.52 15.16
C ALA A 18 5.32 1.68 14.53
N GLU A 19 6.23 2.34 15.24
CA GLU A 19 7.63 2.53 14.85
C GLU A 19 8.37 1.20 14.69
N LYS A 20 8.18 0.25 15.61
CA LYS A 20 8.86 -1.05 15.56
C LYS A 20 8.33 -1.91 14.42
N LEU A 21 7.03 -1.85 14.16
CA LEU A 21 6.42 -2.51 13.01
C LEU A 21 6.99 -1.96 11.69
N LEU A 22 7.17 -0.63 11.60
CA LEU A 22 7.82 0.02 10.47
C LEU A 22 9.28 -0.42 10.32
N LEU A 23 10.07 -0.38 11.38
CA LEU A 23 11.48 -0.81 11.35
C LEU A 23 11.64 -2.28 10.96
N ALA A 24 10.82 -3.17 11.53
CA ALA A 24 10.82 -4.59 11.18
C ALA A 24 10.44 -4.82 9.71
N GLY A 25 9.44 -4.07 9.22
CA GLY A 25 9.04 -4.11 7.81
C GLY A 25 10.13 -3.62 6.86
N VAL A 26 10.78 -2.49 7.18
CA VAL A 26 11.90 -1.94 6.38
C VAL A 26 13.10 -2.88 6.39
N GLY A 27 13.45 -3.43 7.55
CA GLY A 27 14.54 -4.41 7.66
C GLY A 27 14.29 -5.67 6.84
N LEU A 28 13.09 -6.26 6.96
CA LEU A 28 12.70 -7.42 6.15
C LEU A 28 12.69 -7.06 4.65
N GLY A 29 12.15 -5.89 4.30
CA GLY A 29 12.12 -5.40 2.93
C GLY A 29 13.51 -5.27 2.32
N ALA A 30 14.47 -4.75 3.07
CA ALA A 30 15.87 -4.66 2.64
C ALA A 30 16.49 -6.05 2.45
N MET A 31 16.27 -7.00 3.37
CA MET A 31 16.76 -8.38 3.23
C MET A 31 16.21 -9.06 1.96
N VAL A 32 14.90 -8.95 1.71
CA VAL A 32 14.26 -9.50 0.52
C VAL A 32 14.77 -8.81 -0.75
N SER A 33 14.98 -7.49 -0.71
CA SER A 33 15.51 -6.73 -1.85
C SER A 33 16.93 -7.14 -2.23
N SER A 34 17.79 -7.42 -1.23
CA SER A 34 19.13 -7.94 -1.48
C SER A 34 19.11 -9.31 -2.15
N ILE A 35 18.19 -10.20 -1.73
CA ILE A 35 17.99 -11.51 -2.37
C ILE A 35 17.51 -11.35 -3.82
N LEU A 36 16.52 -10.48 -4.05
CA LEU A 36 16.03 -10.17 -5.40
C LEU A 36 17.16 -9.66 -6.30
N THR A 37 17.97 -8.74 -5.78
CA THR A 37 19.11 -8.16 -6.53
C THR A 37 20.14 -9.23 -6.88
N ALA A 38 20.44 -10.15 -5.96
CA ALA A 38 21.35 -11.26 -6.21
C ALA A 38 20.81 -12.21 -7.30
N ILE A 39 19.50 -12.51 -7.30
CA ILE A 39 18.87 -13.32 -8.35
C ILE A 39 18.92 -12.60 -9.68
N ILE A 40 18.62 -11.29 -9.71
CA ILE A 40 18.65 -10.50 -10.94
C ILE A 40 20.08 -10.46 -11.53
N ALA A 41 21.09 -10.35 -10.67
CA ALA A 41 22.50 -10.34 -11.07
C ALA A 41 22.95 -11.65 -11.76
N THR A 42 22.24 -12.76 -11.59
CA THR A 42 22.54 -14.01 -12.31
C THR A 42 22.27 -13.94 -13.82
N GLY A 43 21.49 -12.96 -14.28
CA GLY A 43 21.17 -12.77 -15.70
C GLY A 43 20.35 -13.91 -16.32
N SER A 44 19.76 -14.79 -15.50
CA SER A 44 18.95 -15.90 -15.98
C SER A 44 17.67 -15.41 -16.70
N PRO A 45 17.05 -16.21 -17.58
CA PRO A 45 15.76 -15.85 -18.18
C PRO A 45 14.67 -15.53 -17.12
N GLN A 46 14.76 -16.13 -15.94
CA GLN A 46 13.87 -15.87 -14.81
C GLN A 46 14.09 -14.47 -14.22
N ALA A 47 15.33 -13.96 -14.23
CA ALA A 47 15.64 -12.60 -13.80
C ALA A 47 14.92 -11.55 -14.67
N LEU A 48 14.84 -11.76 -15.99
CA LEU A 48 14.13 -10.87 -16.90
C LEU A 48 12.62 -10.86 -16.64
N VAL A 49 12.03 -12.03 -16.35
CA VAL A 49 10.61 -12.14 -15.96
C VAL A 49 10.36 -11.43 -14.63
N LEU A 50 11.25 -11.61 -13.65
CA LEU A 50 11.19 -10.92 -12.36
C LEU A 50 11.28 -9.40 -12.53
N LEU A 51 12.19 -8.90 -13.37
CA LEU A 51 12.31 -7.46 -13.66
C LEU A 51 11.04 -6.87 -14.29
N GLY A 52 10.41 -7.61 -15.21
CA GLY A 52 9.11 -7.23 -15.77
C GLY A 52 8.02 -7.13 -14.71
N TRP A 53 7.94 -8.11 -13.81
CA TRP A 53 6.95 -8.11 -12.72
C TRP A 53 7.21 -7.01 -11.68
N LEU A 54 8.47 -6.76 -11.32
CA LEU A 54 8.87 -5.70 -10.39
C LEU A 54 8.55 -4.30 -10.93
N SER A 55 8.61 -4.12 -12.25
CA SER A 55 8.28 -2.84 -12.89
C SER A 55 6.76 -2.61 -13.01
N GLY A 56 5.99 -3.67 -12.84
CA GLY A 56 4.53 -3.69 -12.82
C GLY A 56 3.89 -3.97 -14.18
N THR A 57 2.95 -4.92 -14.21
CA THR A 57 2.32 -5.42 -15.43
C THR A 57 0.89 -4.87 -15.55
N GLY A 58 0.59 -4.15 -16.64
CA GLY A 58 -0.72 -3.51 -16.86
C GLY A 58 -1.70 -4.31 -17.72
N THR A 59 -1.36 -5.53 -18.17
CA THR A 59 -1.98 -6.08 -19.39
C THR A 59 -2.42 -7.55 -19.38
N GLN A 60 -2.17 -8.36 -18.33
CA GLN A 60 -2.38 -9.82 -18.45
C GLN A 60 -3.00 -10.48 -17.21
N SER A 61 -4.05 -9.88 -16.63
CA SER A 61 -4.79 -10.54 -15.54
C SER A 61 -5.95 -11.36 -16.09
N ALA A 62 -6.06 -12.63 -15.68
CA ALA A 62 -7.19 -13.47 -16.06
C ALA A 62 -8.50 -12.89 -15.49
N PRO A 63 -9.64 -12.99 -16.19
CA PRO A 63 -10.92 -12.45 -15.73
C PRO A 63 -11.29 -12.93 -14.31
N MET A 64 -10.99 -14.19 -14.02
CA MET A 64 -11.21 -14.79 -12.70
C MET A 64 -10.39 -14.09 -11.59
N GLN A 65 -9.14 -13.74 -11.85
CA GLN A 65 -8.29 -13.04 -10.87
C GLN A 65 -8.85 -11.63 -10.58
N LEU A 66 -9.39 -10.96 -11.60
CA LEU A 66 -10.03 -9.65 -11.45
C LEU A 66 -11.26 -9.73 -10.55
N TRP A 67 -12.11 -10.74 -10.74
CA TRP A 67 -13.28 -10.98 -9.88
C TRP A 67 -12.89 -11.28 -8.43
N MET A 68 -11.88 -12.13 -8.22
CA MET A 68 -11.38 -12.46 -6.88
C MET A 68 -10.82 -11.23 -6.17
N ALA A 69 -10.05 -10.39 -6.87
CA ALA A 69 -9.51 -9.16 -6.32
C ALA A 69 -10.61 -8.12 -6.04
N GLY A 70 -11.59 -7.98 -6.94
CA GLY A 70 -12.75 -7.12 -6.72
C GLY A 70 -13.58 -7.55 -5.52
N PHE A 71 -13.81 -8.85 -5.34
CA PHE A 71 -14.51 -9.38 -4.18
C PHE A 71 -13.71 -9.12 -2.89
N ALA A 72 -12.41 -9.41 -2.88
CA ALA A 72 -11.55 -9.14 -1.73
C ALA A 72 -11.51 -7.65 -1.36
N LEU A 73 -11.46 -6.76 -2.36
CA LEU A 73 -11.55 -5.31 -2.16
C LEU A 73 -12.86 -4.92 -1.49
N VAL A 74 -14.02 -5.37 -2.00
CA VAL A 74 -15.33 -5.05 -1.43
C VAL A 74 -15.46 -5.56 -0.01
N VAL A 75 -15.05 -6.80 0.25
CA VAL A 75 -15.09 -7.41 1.60
C VAL A 75 -14.14 -6.67 2.55
N GLY A 76 -12.89 -6.44 2.15
CA GLY A 76 -11.92 -5.73 2.99
C GLY A 76 -12.34 -4.29 3.29
N PHE A 77 -12.88 -3.59 2.28
CA PHE A 77 -13.36 -2.22 2.43
C PHE A 77 -14.59 -2.13 3.35
N THR A 78 -15.56 -3.02 3.19
CA THR A 78 -16.75 -3.07 4.07
C THR A 78 -16.38 -3.37 5.51
N ILE A 79 -15.45 -4.30 5.75
CA ILE A 79 -14.92 -4.58 7.10
C ILE A 79 -14.22 -3.33 7.66
N LEU A 80 -13.37 -2.65 6.88
CA LEU A 80 -12.71 -1.41 7.33
C LEU A 80 -13.71 -0.29 7.67
N LEU A 81 -14.80 -0.16 6.92
CA LEU A 81 -15.88 0.77 7.24
C LEU A 81 -16.60 0.42 8.55
N ALA A 82 -16.82 -0.87 8.81
CA ALA A 82 -17.37 -1.34 10.09
C ALA A 82 -16.41 -1.04 11.27
N LEU A 83 -15.10 -1.11 11.03
CA LEU A 83 -14.04 -0.76 11.98
C LEU A 83 -13.75 0.75 12.09
N SER A 84 -14.56 1.61 11.46
CA SER A 84 -14.37 3.08 11.49
C SER A 84 -14.22 3.65 12.90
N ARG A 85 -14.97 3.12 13.88
CA ARG A 85 -14.85 3.52 15.29
C ARG A 85 -13.46 3.25 15.87
N TRP A 86 -12.87 2.10 15.54
CA TRP A 86 -11.53 1.78 16.00
C TRP A 86 -10.49 2.67 15.32
N LEU A 87 -10.67 3.01 14.04
CA LEU A 87 -9.81 3.93 13.30
C LEU A 87 -9.84 5.36 13.84
N ASP A 88 -10.96 5.81 14.41
CA ASP A 88 -11.06 7.12 15.09
C ASP A 88 -10.29 7.16 16.42
N ILE A 89 -10.32 6.06 17.18
CA ILE A 89 -9.80 6.02 18.55
C ILE A 89 -8.31 5.65 18.57
N LEU A 90 -7.83 4.84 17.61
CA LEU A 90 -6.43 4.38 17.54
C LEU A 90 -5.39 5.51 17.55
N PRO A 91 -5.60 6.63 16.82
CA PRO A 91 -4.67 7.76 16.82
C PRO A 91 -4.59 8.51 18.15
N LEU A 92 -5.60 8.39 19.03
CA LEU A 92 -5.63 9.07 20.34
C LEU A 92 -4.64 8.46 21.34
N GLY A 93 -4.10 7.28 21.04
CA GLY A 93 -3.02 6.66 21.80
C GLY A 93 -3.49 5.66 22.86
N SER A 94 -2.50 5.14 23.58
CA SER A 94 -2.69 4.03 24.53
C SER A 94 -3.55 4.39 25.73
N VAL A 95 -3.39 5.63 26.21
CA VAL A 95 -4.06 6.15 27.41
C VAL A 95 -5.56 6.25 27.19
N THR A 96 -5.99 6.88 26.09
CA THR A 96 -7.42 7.10 25.78
C THR A 96 -8.17 5.80 25.47
N MET A 97 -7.55 4.84 24.80
CA MET A 97 -8.17 3.53 24.61
C MET A 97 -8.31 2.74 25.91
N ARG A 98 -7.31 2.82 26.79
CA ARG A 98 -7.35 2.12 28.08
C ARG A 98 -8.41 2.70 29.01
N SER A 99 -8.65 4.01 28.97
CA SER A 99 -9.76 4.65 29.71
C SER A 99 -11.14 4.26 29.18
N LEU A 100 -11.25 3.83 27.92
CA LEU A 100 -12.49 3.33 27.31
C LEU A 100 -12.68 1.81 27.48
N GLY A 101 -11.77 1.13 28.21
CA GLY A 101 -11.82 -0.33 28.41
C GLY A 101 -11.47 -1.15 27.16
N LEU A 102 -10.93 -0.51 26.11
CA LEU A 102 -10.58 -1.17 24.85
C LEU A 102 -9.12 -1.64 24.85
N SER A 103 -8.89 -2.83 24.29
CA SER A 103 -7.53 -3.33 24.07
C SER A 103 -6.90 -2.67 22.84
N LEU A 104 -5.62 -2.30 22.91
CA LEU A 104 -4.86 -1.69 21.82
C LEU A 104 -4.44 -2.68 20.73
N ILE A 105 -4.23 -3.93 21.16
CA ILE A 105 -3.54 -4.96 20.37
C ILE A 105 -4.49 -5.52 19.32
N LEU A 106 -5.73 -5.87 19.71
CA LEU A 106 -6.68 -6.53 18.82
C LEU A 106 -7.08 -5.65 17.62
N PRO A 107 -7.48 -4.37 17.81
CA PRO A 107 -7.82 -3.48 16.69
C PRO A 107 -6.65 -3.29 15.74
N ARG A 108 -5.44 -3.09 16.28
CA ARG A 108 -4.22 -2.90 15.51
C ARG A 108 -3.90 -4.13 14.66
N LEU A 109 -3.97 -5.33 15.26
CA LEU A 109 -3.66 -6.58 14.58
C LEU A 109 -4.66 -6.86 13.46
N VAL A 110 -5.96 -6.66 13.70
CA VAL A 110 -7.01 -6.84 12.69
C VAL A 110 -6.80 -5.88 11.51
N ILE A 111 -6.56 -4.59 11.78
CA ILE A 111 -6.35 -3.60 10.73
C ILE A 111 -5.09 -3.91 9.91
N VAL A 112 -3.98 -4.27 10.56
CA VAL A 112 -2.73 -4.63 9.88
C VAL A 112 -2.92 -5.88 9.01
N LEU A 113 -3.65 -6.87 9.49
CA LEU A 113 -3.91 -8.11 8.75
C LEU A 113 -4.77 -7.86 7.51
N ILE A 114 -5.84 -7.07 7.63
CA ILE A 114 -6.68 -6.68 6.48
C ILE A 114 -5.86 -5.87 5.48
N ALA A 115 -5.12 -4.85 5.94
CA ALA A 115 -4.30 -4.00 5.08
C ALA A 115 -3.25 -4.81 4.32
N ALA A 116 -2.58 -5.74 4.99
CA ALA A 116 -1.58 -6.59 4.36
C ALA A 116 -2.17 -7.61 3.39
N LEU A 117 -3.37 -8.13 3.67
CA LEU A 117 -4.06 -9.04 2.77
C LEU A 117 -4.49 -8.33 1.48
N LEU A 118 -5.09 -7.13 1.60
CA LEU A 118 -5.42 -6.29 0.45
C LEU A 118 -4.17 -5.88 -0.34
N THR A 119 -3.09 -5.51 0.36
CA THR A 119 -1.81 -5.13 -0.28
C THR A 119 -1.19 -6.32 -1.02
N ALA A 120 -1.23 -7.52 -0.43
CA ALA A 120 -0.71 -8.74 -1.05
C ALA A 120 -1.45 -9.08 -2.34
N ILE A 121 -2.80 -8.99 -2.32
CA ILE A 121 -3.63 -9.22 -3.51
C ILE A 121 -3.32 -8.20 -4.59
N ALA A 122 -3.27 -6.91 -4.24
CA ALA A 122 -2.94 -5.85 -5.19
C ALA A 122 -1.54 -6.02 -5.81
N SER A 123 -0.54 -6.32 -4.97
CA SER A 123 0.85 -6.51 -5.41
C SER A 123 1.01 -7.76 -6.28
N MET A 124 0.22 -8.81 -6.07
CA MET A 124 0.26 -10.00 -6.91
C MET A 124 -0.21 -9.72 -8.34
N MET A 125 -1.22 -8.85 -8.49
CA MET A 125 -1.82 -8.55 -9.77
C MET A 125 -1.02 -7.54 -10.59
N VAL A 126 -0.61 -6.44 -9.95
CA VAL A 126 0.01 -5.30 -10.65
C VAL A 126 1.51 -5.24 -10.45
N GLY A 127 2.07 -5.97 -9.47
CA GLY A 127 3.45 -5.82 -9.02
C GLY A 127 3.59 -4.86 -7.84
N PRO A 128 4.78 -4.74 -7.26
CA PRO A 128 5.02 -3.92 -6.08
C PRO A 128 4.93 -2.42 -6.42
N LEU A 129 3.96 -1.73 -5.84
CA LEU A 129 3.72 -0.29 -6.03
C LEU A 129 3.74 0.43 -4.68
N SER A 130 4.66 1.38 -4.50
CA SER A 130 4.85 2.04 -3.20
C SER A 130 4.27 3.45 -3.12
N PHE A 131 4.30 4.24 -4.19
CA PHE A 131 4.00 5.69 -4.11
C PHE A 131 2.51 6.01 -3.98
N VAL A 132 1.64 5.34 -4.75
CA VAL A 132 0.21 5.62 -4.74
C VAL A 132 -0.40 5.41 -3.35
N GLY A 133 0.02 4.34 -2.65
CA GLY A 133 -0.43 4.03 -1.29
C GLY A 133 0.01 5.03 -0.23
N LEU A 134 1.08 5.80 -0.47
CA LEU A 134 1.55 6.85 0.44
C LEU A 134 0.87 8.20 0.16
N ILE A 135 0.68 8.53 -1.12
CA ILE A 135 0.23 9.85 -1.55
C ILE A 135 -1.28 10.02 -1.49
N ALA A 136 -2.04 9.00 -1.86
CA ALA A 136 -3.50 9.05 -1.81
C ALA A 136 -4.06 9.42 -0.41
N PRO A 137 -3.61 8.78 0.70
CA PRO A 137 -4.06 9.18 2.03
C PRO A 137 -3.52 10.56 2.45
N HIS A 138 -2.32 10.95 2.01
CA HIS A 138 -1.77 12.29 2.27
C HIS A 138 -2.57 13.40 1.60
N LEU A 139 -2.93 13.22 0.32
CA LEU A 139 -3.79 14.14 -0.42
C LEU A 139 -5.15 14.26 0.25
N THR A 140 -5.74 13.13 0.65
CA THR A 140 -7.01 13.11 1.37
C THR A 140 -6.96 13.94 2.65
N ARG A 141 -5.87 13.81 3.42
CA ARG A 141 -5.66 14.59 4.63
C ARG A 141 -5.50 16.09 4.34
N ASN A 142 -4.82 16.42 3.24
CA ASN A 142 -4.64 17.80 2.80
C ASN A 142 -5.96 18.46 2.38
N PHE A 143 -6.93 17.70 1.86
CA PHE A 143 -8.29 18.16 1.60
C PHE A 143 -9.15 18.37 2.86
N GLY A 144 -8.60 18.16 4.07
CA GLY A 144 -9.29 18.40 5.32
C GLY A 144 -10.27 17.29 5.73
N LEU A 145 -10.26 16.15 5.05
CA LEU A 145 -11.13 15.02 5.36
C LEU A 145 -10.51 14.20 6.49
N HIS A 146 -11.09 14.27 7.69
CA HIS A 146 -10.56 13.57 8.87
C HIS A 146 -11.46 12.45 9.39
N THR A 147 -12.74 12.42 8.99
CA THR A 147 -13.67 11.34 9.38
C THR A 147 -13.26 10.02 8.71
N PRO A 148 -13.11 8.89 9.43
CA PRO A 148 -12.52 7.66 8.88
C PRO A 148 -13.24 7.13 7.65
N LYS A 149 -14.58 7.16 7.64
CA LYS A 149 -15.36 6.72 6.48
C LYS A 149 -15.09 7.57 5.25
N ARG A 150 -15.08 8.90 5.42
CA ARG A 150 -14.81 9.86 4.33
C ARG A 150 -13.35 9.77 3.88
N PHE A 151 -12.43 9.61 4.83
CA PHE A 151 -11.01 9.46 4.58
C PHE A 151 -10.71 8.21 3.77
N LEU A 152 -11.22 7.04 4.18
CA LEU A 152 -11.03 5.78 3.45
C LEU A 152 -11.59 5.85 2.03
N THR A 153 -12.83 6.34 1.89
CA THR A 153 -13.50 6.44 0.58
C THR A 153 -12.77 7.41 -0.35
N SER A 154 -12.36 8.57 0.16
CA SER A 154 -11.69 9.59 -0.65
C SER A 154 -10.27 9.18 -1.01
N SER A 155 -9.54 8.54 -0.09
CA SER A 155 -8.22 7.98 -0.38
C SER A 155 -8.28 6.88 -1.43
N MET A 156 -9.33 6.04 -1.40
CA MET A 156 -9.55 5.04 -2.43
C MET A 156 -9.81 5.71 -3.79
N LEU A 157 -10.71 6.71 -3.85
CA LEU A 157 -11.02 7.43 -5.09
C LEU A 157 -9.81 8.15 -5.68
N ILE A 158 -9.00 8.84 -4.85
CA ILE A 158 -7.77 9.49 -5.30
C ILE A 158 -6.79 8.46 -5.86
N GLY A 159 -6.64 7.30 -5.18
CA GLY A 159 -5.80 6.21 -5.67
C GLY A 159 -6.27 5.67 -7.02
N VAL A 160 -7.58 5.49 -7.22
CA VAL A 160 -8.18 5.07 -8.50
C VAL A 160 -7.88 6.08 -9.60
N VAL A 161 -8.13 7.37 -9.36
CA VAL A 161 -7.89 8.43 -10.35
C VAL A 161 -6.41 8.49 -10.73
N MET A 162 -5.50 8.39 -9.75
CA MET A 162 -4.06 8.34 -10.01
C MET A 162 -3.68 7.13 -10.87
N MET A 163 -4.21 5.94 -10.55
CA MET A 163 -3.84 4.73 -11.27
C MET A 163 -4.40 4.69 -12.69
N VAL A 164 -5.64 5.13 -12.89
CA VAL A 164 -6.25 5.25 -14.22
C VAL A 164 -5.49 6.27 -15.07
N SER A 165 -5.07 7.40 -14.48
CA SER A 165 -4.25 8.39 -15.17
C SER A 165 -2.87 7.82 -15.55
N ALA A 166 -2.26 7.01 -14.67
CA ALA A 166 -1.00 6.33 -14.94
C ALA A 166 -1.12 5.32 -16.08
N ASP A 167 -2.17 4.49 -16.08
CA ASP A 167 -2.44 3.51 -17.16
C ASP A 167 -2.68 4.21 -18.50
N TRP A 168 -3.49 5.27 -18.50
CA TRP A 168 -3.76 6.07 -19.69
C TRP A 168 -2.47 6.67 -20.27
N LEU A 169 -1.65 7.32 -19.42
CA LEU A 169 -0.38 7.91 -19.85
C LEU A 169 0.60 6.86 -20.38
N ALA A 170 0.66 5.69 -19.73
CA ALA A 170 1.48 4.59 -20.20
C ALA A 170 1.08 4.19 -21.62
N ARG A 171 -0.21 3.96 -21.89
CA ARG A 171 -0.69 3.53 -23.22
C ARG A 171 -0.47 4.58 -24.31
N ILE A 172 -0.63 5.86 -24.00
CA ILE A 172 -0.48 6.94 -25.00
C ILE A 172 0.99 7.19 -25.32
N VAL A 173 1.84 7.34 -24.31
CA VAL A 173 3.21 7.80 -24.50
C VAL A 173 4.09 6.72 -25.15
N THR A 174 3.76 5.44 -24.92
CA THR A 174 4.70 4.37 -25.22
C THR A 174 4.39 3.59 -26.47
N PHE A 175 3.27 3.87 -27.15
CA PHE A 175 2.92 3.23 -28.41
C PHE A 175 4.08 3.27 -29.42
N PRO A 176 4.54 2.14 -30.00
CA PRO A 176 4.00 0.77 -29.95
C PRO A 176 4.56 -0.15 -28.83
N TYR A 177 5.44 0.34 -27.97
CA TYR A 177 6.02 -0.39 -26.83
C TYR A 177 5.08 -0.37 -25.60
N ASN A 178 5.07 -1.43 -24.80
CA ASN A 178 4.31 -1.48 -23.54
C ASN A 178 5.27 -1.25 -22.36
N LEU A 179 5.47 0.02 -21.95
CA LEU A 179 6.26 0.25 -20.73
C LEU A 179 5.48 -0.16 -19.48
N PRO A 180 6.19 -0.45 -18.38
CA PRO A 180 5.57 -0.86 -17.14
C PRO A 180 4.73 0.24 -16.50
N LEU A 181 3.52 -0.12 -16.05
CA LEU A 181 2.58 0.81 -15.42
C LEU A 181 3.15 1.41 -14.12
N GLY A 182 3.99 0.66 -13.40
CA GLY A 182 4.62 1.14 -12.18
C GLY A 182 5.57 2.31 -12.38
N LEU A 183 6.14 2.46 -13.58
CA LEU A 183 7.01 3.58 -13.92
C LEU A 183 6.21 4.90 -13.94
N PHE A 184 5.08 4.92 -14.66
CA PHE A 184 4.18 6.08 -14.72
C PHE A 184 3.51 6.37 -13.38
N ALA A 185 3.08 5.33 -12.66
CA ALA A 185 2.52 5.51 -11.32
C ALA A 185 3.53 6.13 -10.34
N SER A 186 4.81 5.73 -10.43
CA SER A 186 5.89 6.30 -9.60
C SER A 186 6.24 7.72 -10.02
N LEU A 187 6.23 8.04 -11.31
CA LEU A 187 6.44 9.41 -11.81
C LEU A 187 5.33 10.35 -11.33
N LEU A 188 4.06 9.98 -11.53
CA LEU A 188 2.93 10.77 -11.07
C LEU A 188 2.94 10.92 -9.55
N GLY A 189 3.19 9.81 -8.85
CA GLY A 189 3.28 9.80 -7.40
C GLY A 189 4.41 10.71 -6.89
N GLY A 190 5.65 10.43 -7.28
CA GLY A 190 6.83 11.20 -6.89
C GLY A 190 6.68 12.69 -7.18
N THR A 191 6.16 13.05 -8.36
CA THR A 191 5.91 14.45 -8.72
C THR A 191 4.87 15.10 -7.80
N CYS A 192 3.73 14.45 -7.56
CA CYS A 192 2.72 14.95 -6.62
C CYS A 192 3.28 15.11 -5.21
N PHE A 193 4.09 14.15 -4.75
CA PHE A 193 4.71 14.20 -3.43
C PHE A 193 5.68 15.37 -3.29
N LEU A 194 6.56 15.59 -4.28
CA LEU A 194 7.50 16.72 -4.29
C LEU A 194 6.77 18.06 -4.31
N VAL A 195 5.72 18.20 -5.12
CA VAL A 195 4.89 19.41 -5.16
C VAL A 195 4.22 19.68 -3.80
N LEU A 196 3.70 18.64 -3.15
CA LEU A 196 3.10 18.77 -1.82
C LEU A 196 4.13 19.18 -0.76
N LEU A 197 5.33 18.59 -0.80
CA LEU A 197 6.41 18.93 0.13
C LEU A 197 6.83 20.39 -0.04
N SER A 198 7.02 20.84 -1.28
CA SER A 198 7.37 22.22 -1.61
C SER A 198 6.34 23.25 -1.15
N ARG A 199 5.05 22.88 -1.09
CA ARG A 199 3.99 23.77 -0.58
C ARG A 199 3.92 23.84 0.94
N ARG A 200 4.55 22.89 1.66
CA ARG A 200 4.59 22.89 3.13
C ARG A 200 5.82 23.59 3.70
N THR A 201 6.88 23.71 2.92
CA THR A 201 8.08 24.48 3.28
C THR A 201 7.94 26.00 3.07
N SER A 202 6.77 26.49 2.62
CA SER A 202 6.50 27.92 2.39
C SER A 202 5.63 28.58 3.46
N LEU A 203 5.81 28.20 4.74
CA LEU A 203 5.27 28.85 5.94
C LEU A 203 6.36 28.88 7.02
#